data_AF-A0A9Q0YCR1-F1
#
_entry.id   AF-A0A9Q0YCR1-F1
#
_cell.length_a   1.000
_cell.length_b   1.000
_cell.length_c   1.000
_cell.angle_alpha   90.00
_cell.angle_beta   90.00
_cell.angle_gamma   90.00
#
_symmetry.space_group_name_H-M   'P 1'
#
loop_
_entity.id
_entity.type
_entity.pdbx_description
1 polymer ?
#
loop_
_entity_poly.entity_id
_entity_poly.type
_entity_poly.pdbx_seq_one_letter_code
_entity_poly.pdbx_strand_id
1 'polypeptide(L)'
;MLFVINQARTLNKPTPVLTFDQPLWLKTYEIATSKALKVVLIPEGFRKLMNFLGNITFMMKDSGLKEAIGRLYGENTVDHIMTGKTVTKAPRAHYLTDATLSLKLV
;
A
#
# COMPACT_ATOMS: atom_id res chain seq x y z
N MET A 1 8.49 23.47 -10.74
CA MET A 1 7.53 23.09 -11.80
C MET A 1 8.02 23.40 -13.22
N LEU A 2 8.65 24.56 -13.48
CA LEU A 2 9.12 24.95 -14.82
C LEU A 2 10.00 23.89 -15.52
N PHE A 3 10.90 23.25 -14.76
CA PHE A 3 11.73 22.14 -15.25
C PHE A 3 10.91 20.97 -15.83
N VAL A 4 9.87 20.51 -15.13
CA VAL A 4 9.06 19.35 -15.53
C VAL A 4 8.26 19.68 -16.79
N ILE A 5 7.74 20.91 -16.89
CA ILE A 5 7.03 21.39 -18.08
C ILE A 5 7.96 21.45 -19.28
N ASN A 6 9.18 21.97 -19.11
CA ASN A 6 10.17 22.03 -20.18
C ASN A 6 10.60 20.63 -20.64
N GLN A 7 10.80 19.69 -19.71
CA GLN A 7 11.10 18.30 -20.05
C GLN A 7 9.96 17.62 -20.82
N ALA A 8 8.71 17.80 -20.38
CA ALA A 8 7.56 17.25 -21.10
C ALA A 8 7.47 17.80 -22.54
N ARG A 9 7.80 19.08 -22.75
CA ARG A 9 7.87 19.70 -24.08
C ARG A 9 8.97 19.06 -24.93
N THR A 10 10.18 18.88 -24.39
CA THR A 10 11.29 18.23 -25.09
C THR A 10 10.96 16.78 -25.48
N LEU A 11 10.19 16.07 -24.65
CA LEU A 11 9.78 14.68 -24.86
C LEU A 11 8.48 14.51 -25.66
N ASN A 12 7.91 15.60 -26.21
CA ASN A 12 6.61 15.61 -26.89
C ASN A 12 5.48 14.94 -26.09
N LYS A 13 5.45 15.16 -24.77
CA LYS A 13 4.38 14.67 -23.88
C LYS A 13 3.39 15.79 -23.57
N PRO A 14 2.08 15.61 -23.86
CA PRO A 14 1.09 16.66 -23.73
C PRO A 14 0.79 17.04 -22.27
N THR A 15 1.02 16.12 -21.33
CA THR A 15 0.78 16.34 -19.90
C THR A 15 1.97 15.86 -19.07
N PRO A 16 2.70 16.75 -18.38
CA PRO A 16 3.73 16.35 -17.44
C PRO A 16 3.10 15.57 -16.27
N VAL A 17 3.65 14.39 -15.98
CA VAL A 17 3.26 13.61 -14.80
C VAL A 17 4.24 13.90 -13.68
N LEU A 18 3.74 14.45 -12.57
CA LEU A 18 4.51 14.63 -11.36
C LEU A 18 4.18 13.48 -10.40
N THR A 19 5.17 12.65 -10.09
CA THR A 19 5.08 11.63 -9.03
C THR A 19 6.21 11.89 -8.03
N PHE A 20 5.93 11.70 -6.76
CA PHE A 20 6.93 11.79 -5.69
C PHE A 20 7.83 10.54 -5.62
N ASP A 21 7.55 9.52 -6.43
CA ASP A 21 8.28 8.26 -6.47
C ASP A 21 8.77 7.93 -7.89
N GLN A 22 9.26 8.94 -8.62
CA GLN A 22 9.83 8.77 -9.96
C GLN A 22 10.89 7.64 -10.03
N PRO A 23 11.81 7.48 -9.05
CA PRO A 23 12.76 6.36 -9.07
C PRO A 23 12.07 4.99 -9.01
N LEU A 24 11.01 4.85 -8.20
CA LEU A 24 10.26 3.61 -8.08
C LEU A 24 9.50 3.29 -9.37
N TRP A 25 8.83 4.30 -9.96
CA TRP A 25 8.14 4.16 -11.24
C TRP A 25 9.10 3.67 -12.33
N LEU A 26 10.29 4.29 -12.43
CA LEU A 26 11.30 3.90 -13.42
C LEU A 26 11.74 2.45 -13.21
N LYS A 27 12.00 2.04 -11.97
CA LYS A 27 12.37 0.65 -11.66
C LYS A 27 11.25 -0.34 -12.01
N THR A 28 10.00 0.01 -11.73
CA THR A 28 8.86 -0.84 -12.09
C THR A 28 8.70 -0.95 -13.61
N TYR A 29 8.93 0.15 -14.32
CA TYR A 29 8.90 0.20 -15.78
C TYR A 29 10.00 -0.66 -16.43
N GLU A 30 11.23 -0.60 -15.91
CA GLU A 30 12.32 -1.47 -16.35
C GLU A 30 11.97 -2.96 -16.18
N ILE A 31 11.44 -3.34 -15.02
CA ILE A 31 11.05 -4.73 -14.74
C ILE A 31 9.92 -5.18 -15.66
N ALA A 32 8.89 -4.35 -15.83
CA ALA A 32 7.76 -4.67 -16.70
C ALA A 32 8.20 -4.82 -18.17
N THR A 33 9.05 -3.92 -18.65
CA THR A 33 9.53 -3.94 -20.04
C THR A 33 10.47 -5.13 -20.29
N SER A 34 11.43 -5.38 -19.39
CA SER A 34 12.37 -6.51 -19.51
C SER A 34 11.68 -7.88 -19.48
N LYS A 35 10.53 -7.98 -18.83
CA LYS A 35 9.72 -9.21 -18.76
C LYS A 35 8.51 -9.21 -19.71
N ALA A 36 8.39 -8.20 -20.57
CA ALA A 36 7.23 -8.00 -21.47
C ALA A 36 5.86 -8.12 -20.77
N LEU A 37 5.76 -7.64 -19.53
CA LEU A 37 4.53 -7.71 -18.74
C LEU A 37 3.51 -6.71 -19.28
N LYS A 38 2.30 -7.19 -19.60
CA LYS A 38 1.15 -6.35 -19.96
C LYS A 38 0.40 -5.92 -18.70
N VAL A 39 0.99 -5.00 -17.93
CA VAL A 39 0.44 -4.50 -16.65
C VAL A 39 0.43 -2.97 -16.60
N VAL A 40 -0.54 -2.41 -15.87
CA VAL A 40 -0.56 -0.97 -15.57
C VAL A 40 0.26 -0.71 -14.32
N LEU A 41 1.25 0.17 -14.42
CA LEU A 41 2.12 0.52 -13.30
C LEU A 41 1.47 1.60 -12.43
N ILE A 42 1.10 1.24 -11.21
CA ILE A 42 0.55 2.16 -10.22
C ILE A 42 1.40 2.10 -8.94
N PRO A 43 2.62 2.68 -8.92
CA PRO A 43 3.52 2.59 -7.78
C PRO A 43 2.91 3.19 -6.50
N GLU A 44 2.16 4.28 -6.67
CA GLU A 44 1.38 4.95 -5.62
C GLU A 44 0.33 4.05 -4.97
N GLY A 45 -0.15 3.02 -5.68
CA GLY A 45 -1.22 2.14 -5.21
C GLY A 45 -0.83 1.37 -3.95
N PHE A 46 0.41 0.89 -3.88
CA PHE A 46 0.90 0.17 -2.70
C PHE A 46 0.96 1.08 -1.47
N ARG A 47 1.45 2.32 -1.61
CA ARG A 47 1.48 3.28 -0.51
C ARG A 47 0.09 3.68 -0.07
N LYS A 48 -0.85 3.90 -1.00
CA LYS A 48 -2.26 4.17 -0.67
C LYS A 48 -2.87 3.02 0.13
N LEU A 49 -2.61 1.76 -0.27
CA LEU A 49 -3.07 0.58 0.47
C LEU A 49 -2.45 0.51 1.88
N MET A 50 -1.13 0.69 2.00
CA MET A 50 -0.45 0.71 3.32
C MET A 50 -1.05 1.77 4.24
N ASN A 51 -1.22 2.99 3.74
CA ASN A 51 -1.79 4.10 4.50
C ASN A 51 -3.26 3.83 4.89
N PHE A 52 -4.05 3.27 3.97
CA PHE A 52 -5.44 2.91 4.25
C PHE A 52 -5.53 1.87 5.39
N LEU A 53 -4.74 0.81 5.34
CA LEU A 53 -4.70 -0.21 6.39
C LEU A 53 -4.23 0.37 7.72
N GLY A 54 -3.18 1.20 7.71
CA GLY A 54 -2.71 1.90 8.90
C GLY A 54 -3.73 2.89 9.48
N ASN A 55 -4.63 3.43 8.66
CA ASN A 55 -5.70 4.31 9.13
C ASN A 55 -6.84 3.53 9.80
N ILE A 56 -7.17 2.32 9.33
CA ILE A 56 -8.17 1.46 9.99
C ILE A 56 -7.73 1.15 11.42
N THR A 57 -6.49 0.71 11.57
CA THR A 57 -5.90 0.37 12.88
C THR A 57 -5.75 1.59 13.78
N PHE A 58 -5.43 2.76 13.21
CA PHE A 58 -5.42 4.04 13.94
C PHE A 58 -6.82 4.42 14.45
N MET A 59 -7.85 4.28 13.61
CA MET A 59 -9.23 4.55 14.00
C MET A 59 -9.72 3.57 15.07
N MET A 60 -9.27 2.31 14.99
CA MET A 60 -9.58 1.25 15.94
C MET A 60 -8.57 1.16 17.09
N LYS A 61 -7.82 2.24 17.37
CA LYS A 61 -6.90 2.27 18.51
C LYS A 61 -7.68 1.99 19.80
N ASP A 62 -7.07 1.24 20.71
CA ASP A 62 -7.62 0.87 22.02
C ASP A 62 -8.88 -0.03 21.97
N SER A 63 -9.25 -0.55 20.79
CA SER A 63 -10.37 -1.50 20.61
C SER A 63 -10.06 -2.95 21.00
N GLY A 64 -8.82 -3.27 21.38
CA GLY A 64 -8.36 -4.65 21.54
C GLY A 64 -7.88 -5.30 20.23
N LEU A 65 -7.92 -4.59 19.11
CA LEU A 65 -7.54 -5.13 17.79
C LEU A 65 -6.08 -5.56 17.74
N LYS A 66 -5.16 -4.79 18.35
CA LYS A 66 -3.73 -5.11 18.37
C LYS A 66 -3.49 -6.42 19.12
N GLU A 67 -4.15 -6.61 20.25
CA GLU A 67 -4.07 -7.78 21.11
C GLU A 67 -4.62 -9.01 20.39
N ALA A 68 -5.76 -8.88 19.72
CA ALA A 68 -6.37 -9.94 18.94
C ALA A 68 -5.47 -10.40 17.78
N ILE A 69 -4.96 -9.46 16.98
CA ILE A 69 -4.04 -9.77 15.87
C ILE A 69 -2.69 -10.29 16.40
N GLY A 70 -2.22 -9.74 17.53
CA GLY A 70 -0.97 -10.11 18.20
C GLY A 70 -0.94 -11.58 18.62
N ARG A 71 -2.08 -12.15 19.03
CA ARG A 71 -2.19 -13.59 19.34
C ARG A 71 -1.92 -14.50 18.13
N LEU A 72 -2.19 -14.03 16.91
CA LEU A 72 -2.02 -14.83 15.69
C LEU A 72 -0.63 -14.65 15.07
N TYR A 73 -0.10 -13.43 15.09
CA TYR A 73 1.11 -13.07 14.34
C TYR A 73 2.35 -12.79 15.22
N GLY A 74 2.16 -12.71 16.54
CA GLY A 74 3.21 -12.35 17.51
C GLY A 74 3.53 -10.86 17.54
N GLU A 75 4.11 -10.41 18.65
CA GLU A 75 4.38 -8.98 18.93
C GLU A 75 5.31 -8.33 17.89
N ASN A 76 6.33 -9.06 17.40
CA ASN A 76 7.25 -8.52 16.40
C ASN A 76 6.58 -8.23 15.05
N THR A 77 5.52 -8.97 14.70
CA THR A 77 4.82 -8.77 13.43
C THR A 77 3.66 -7.79 13.58
N VAL A 78 3.01 -7.75 14.75
CA VAL A 78 1.78 -6.99 14.92
C VAL A 78 2.00 -5.50 14.69
N ASP A 79 3.11 -4.91 15.12
CA ASP A 79 3.36 -3.48 14.90
C ASP A 79 3.50 -3.10 13.42
N HIS A 80 4.05 -4.01 12.61
CA HIS A 80 4.12 -3.84 11.16
C HIS A 80 2.76 -4.02 10.47
N ILE A 81 1.89 -4.87 11.02
CA ILE A 81 0.50 -5.00 10.58
C ILE A 81 -0.28 -3.73 10.96
N MET A 82 -0.13 -3.25 12.20
CA MET A 82 -0.83 -2.08 12.71
C MET A 82 -0.47 -0.81 11.96
N THR A 83 0.73 -0.72 11.38
CA THR A 83 1.12 0.42 10.54
C THR A 83 0.78 0.23 9.06
N GLY A 84 0.16 -0.89 8.68
CA GLY A 84 -0.14 -1.26 7.29
C GLY A 84 1.08 -1.58 6.44
N LYS A 85 2.29 -1.55 7.00
CA LYS A 85 3.57 -1.74 6.29
C LYS A 85 3.77 -3.17 5.79
N THR A 86 3.11 -4.17 6.38
CA THR A 86 3.11 -5.54 5.86
C THR A 86 1.88 -5.80 4.99
N VAL A 87 1.91 -5.35 3.74
CA VAL A 87 0.77 -5.46 2.79
C VAL A 87 0.26 -6.88 2.54
N THR A 88 1.06 -7.92 2.78
CA THR A 88 0.63 -9.32 2.62
C THR A 88 -0.10 -9.86 3.85
N LYS A 89 0.24 -9.37 5.06
CA LYS A 89 -0.33 -9.84 6.33
C LYS A 89 -1.46 -8.95 6.83
N ALA A 90 -1.34 -7.63 6.67
CA ALA A 90 -2.30 -6.68 7.22
C ALA A 90 -3.74 -6.88 6.68
N PRO A 91 -3.98 -7.00 5.35
CA PRO A 91 -5.33 -7.27 4.87
C PRO A 91 -5.90 -8.58 5.40
N ARG A 92 -5.07 -9.64 5.46
CA ARG A 92 -5.48 -10.95 5.98
C ARG A 92 -5.89 -10.86 7.45
N ALA A 93 -5.09 -10.18 8.26
CA ALA A 93 -5.39 -9.97 9.67
C ALA A 93 -6.75 -9.27 9.85
N HIS A 94 -6.99 -8.18 9.10
CA HIS A 94 -8.28 -7.49 9.14
C HIS A 94 -9.45 -8.37 8.70
N TYR A 95 -9.33 -9.12 7.59
CA TYR A 95 -10.39 -10.03 7.15
C TYR A 95 -10.65 -11.17 8.14
N LEU A 96 -9.61 -11.73 8.76
CA LEU A 96 -9.75 -12.73 9.80
C LEU A 96 -10.49 -12.19 11.02
N THR A 97 -10.15 -10.96 11.45
CA THR A 97 -10.86 -10.30 12.55
C THR A 97 -12.33 -10.07 12.20
N ASP A 98 -12.61 -9.50 11.02
CA ASP A 98 -13.97 -9.22 10.55
C ASP A 98 -14.81 -10.50 10.44
N ALA A 99 -14.25 -11.56 9.85
CA ALA A 99 -14.92 -12.86 9.76
C ALA A 99 -15.20 -13.46 11.14
N THR A 100 -14.25 -13.35 12.08
CA THR A 100 -14.42 -13.89 13.44
C THR A 100 -15.51 -13.13 14.21
N LEU A 101 -15.56 -11.81 14.08
CA LEU A 101 -16.59 -10.99 14.70
C LEU A 101 -17.96 -11.27 14.08
N SER A 102 -18.03 -11.36 12.75
CA SER A 102 -19.27 -11.68 12.03
C SER A 102 -19.81 -13.06 12.42
N LEU A 103 -18.95 -14.07 12.59
CA LEU A 103 -19.36 -15.41 13.04
C LEU A 103 -19.84 -15.45 14.50
N LYS A 104 -19.41 -14.53 15.35
CA LYS A 104 -19.80 -14.48 16.78
C LYS A 104 -21.02 -13.61 17.06
N LEU A 105 -21.37 -12.72 16.14
CA LEU A 105 -22.53 -11.82 16.25
C LEU A 105 -23.81 -12.42 15.64
N VAL A 106 -23.71 -13.62 15.06
CA VAL A 106 -24.82 -14.48 14.63
C VAL A 106 -25.05 -15.56 15.69
#